data_AF-A0A6A5YPD6-F1
#
_entry.id   AF-A0A6A5YPD6-F1
#
_cell.length_a   1.000
_cell.length_b   1.000
_cell.length_c   1.000
_cell.angle_alpha   90.00
_cell.angle_beta   90.00
_cell.angle_gamma   90.00
#
_symmetry.space_group_name_H-M   'P 1'
#
loop_
_entity.id
_entity.type
_entity.pdbx_description
1 polymer ?
#
loop_
_entity_poly.entity_id
_entity_poly.type
_entity_poly.pdbx_seq_one_letter_code
_entity_poly.pdbx_strand_id
1 'polypeptide(L)'
;MYTKLPRELRNMVYEALCPTDELIRLADPVCGPIWAGSEQYHVLDSDYVGNEVAIEAAETYYSRNHFDVDVGILDHFLSAQLPGGLKPYDLISHIRVRSGDEQVYKYIYMDGALDYDGLKLQLEYIRMVSTKLQHLKPLRLMNRLNIEFCVLTVNWWNPGYRFGLPLLTEVHLFNILETLRDTMYELKFASAKVTLTCDSFTDDRDYYDADNGTQEDSEEHDVAMETDEYSMRRDMTNLLALTEERWRKEQVGDSTWAPGKSFLSLLLPTYENDSNDPMVLLFRNNLERRWGTRHLLER
;
A
#
# COMPACT_ATOMS: atom_id res chain seq x y z
N MET A 1 22.55 -14.03 35.35
CA MET A 1 23.44 -13.45 34.33
C MET A 1 23.32 -14.32 33.10
N TYR A 2 22.61 -13.85 32.06
CA TYR A 2 22.59 -14.53 30.78
C TYR A 2 23.90 -14.16 30.05
N THR A 3 24.78 -15.15 29.86
CA THR A 3 25.97 -14.97 29.03
C THR A 3 25.53 -14.80 27.58
N LYS A 4 26.01 -13.75 26.89
CA LYS A 4 25.75 -13.57 25.45
C LYS A 4 26.04 -14.87 24.70
N LEU A 5 25.15 -15.23 23.78
CA LEU A 5 25.33 -16.38 22.92
C LEU A 5 26.71 -16.30 22.20
N PRO A 6 27.40 -17.43 22.01
CA PRO A 6 28.57 -17.50 21.15
C PRO A 6 28.29 -16.84 19.80
N ARG A 7 29.32 -16.20 19.21
CA ARG A 7 29.16 -15.38 18.00
C ARG A 7 28.55 -16.18 16.85
N GLU A 8 28.96 -17.43 16.72
CA GLU A 8 28.53 -18.35 15.67
C GLU A 8 27.01 -18.63 15.78
N LEU A 9 26.53 -18.91 16.99
CA LEU A 9 25.09 -19.13 17.24
C LEU A 9 24.28 -17.86 17.03
N ARG A 10 24.81 -16.69 17.42
CA ARG A 10 24.14 -15.40 17.14
C ARG A 10 24.00 -15.16 15.65
N ASN A 11 25.07 -15.39 14.88
CA ASN A 11 25.02 -15.22 13.43
C ASN A 11 23.95 -16.14 12.80
N MET A 12 23.88 -17.41 13.22
CA MET A 12 22.85 -18.32 12.72
C MET A 12 21.43 -17.83 13.03
N VAL A 13 21.20 -17.31 14.24
CA VAL A 13 19.89 -16.74 14.63
C VAL A 13 19.58 -15.50 13.79
N TYR A 14 20.55 -14.62 13.56
CA TYR A 14 20.33 -13.41 12.76
C TYR A 14 20.14 -13.70 11.28
N GLU A 15 20.81 -14.72 10.74
CA GLU A 15 20.55 -15.21 9.38
C GLU A 15 19.14 -15.78 9.25
N ALA A 16 18.65 -16.49 10.27
CA ALA A 16 17.27 -16.99 10.30
C ALA A 16 16.23 -15.86 10.45
N LEU A 17 16.56 -14.78 11.18
CA LEU A 17 15.69 -13.60 11.34
C LEU A 17 15.64 -12.71 10.11
N CYS A 18 16.67 -12.74 9.27
CA CYS A 18 16.80 -11.87 8.12
C CYS A 18 16.85 -12.70 6.84
N PRO A 19 15.69 -13.23 6.39
CA PRO A 19 15.63 -13.96 5.13
C PRO A 19 16.13 -13.07 4.01
N THR A 20 17.15 -13.55 3.30
CA THR A 20 17.78 -12.79 2.21
C THR A 20 16.75 -12.49 1.12
N ASP A 21 16.64 -11.23 0.73
CA ASP A 21 15.87 -10.73 -0.41
C ASP A 21 14.34 -10.84 -0.32
N GLU A 22 13.77 -11.14 0.85
CA GLU A 22 12.32 -11.20 1.05
C GLU A 22 11.74 -9.92 1.68
N LEU A 23 10.60 -9.48 1.17
CA LEU A 23 9.78 -8.42 1.79
C LEU A 23 8.94 -9.04 2.90
N ILE A 24 9.16 -8.60 4.14
CA ILE A 24 8.38 -9.03 5.29
C ILE A 24 7.02 -8.34 5.24
N ARG A 25 5.98 -9.10 4.88
CA ARG A 25 4.61 -8.59 4.77
C ARG A 25 3.95 -8.50 6.14
N LEU A 26 3.42 -7.32 6.46
CA LEU A 26 2.64 -7.03 7.66
C LEU A 26 1.26 -6.54 7.20
N ALA A 27 0.22 -7.33 7.45
CA ALA A 27 -1.14 -7.06 6.93
C ALA A 27 -2.26 -7.18 7.97
N ASP A 28 -2.03 -7.76 9.15
CA ASP A 28 -3.10 -8.02 10.12
C ASP A 28 -2.92 -7.18 11.40
N PRO A 29 -3.87 -6.30 11.78
CA PRO A 29 -3.84 -5.58 13.05
C PRO A 29 -4.06 -6.47 14.29
N VAL A 30 -4.69 -7.64 14.13
CA VAL A 30 -4.91 -8.62 15.22
C VAL A 30 -3.59 -9.27 15.61
N CYS A 31 -2.72 -9.46 14.62
CA CYS A 31 -1.31 -9.72 14.84
C CYS A 31 -0.65 -8.37 15.14
N GLY A 32 -0.65 -7.93 16.40
CA GLY A 32 0.08 -6.73 16.81
C GLY A 32 1.50 -6.69 16.20
N PRO A 33 2.18 -5.53 16.15
CA PRO A 33 3.35 -5.26 15.27
C PRO A 33 4.58 -6.19 15.41
N ILE A 34 4.50 -7.22 16.26
CA ILE A 34 5.54 -8.18 16.61
C ILE A 34 4.99 -9.65 16.65
N TRP A 35 3.68 -9.91 16.46
CA TRP A 35 3.06 -11.18 16.88
C TRP A 35 2.20 -11.87 15.82
N ALA A 36 2.58 -11.81 14.55
CA ALA A 36 2.02 -12.72 13.56
C ALA A 36 2.58 -14.14 13.78
N GLY A 37 2.08 -14.82 14.82
CA GLY A 37 1.85 -16.26 14.87
C GLY A 37 3.01 -17.25 14.75
N SER A 38 4.26 -16.85 14.52
CA SER A 38 5.37 -17.81 14.48
C SER A 38 6.11 -17.84 15.81
N GLU A 39 6.32 -19.04 16.33
CA GLU A 39 7.21 -19.36 17.47
C GLU A 39 8.67 -18.87 17.25
N GLN A 40 8.96 -18.18 16.14
CA GLN A 40 10.30 -17.80 15.68
C GLN A 40 10.77 -16.44 16.22
N TYR A 41 9.90 -15.59 16.78
CA TYR A 41 10.26 -14.23 17.21
C TYR A 41 10.56 -14.08 18.71
N HIS A 42 10.65 -15.17 19.47
CA HIS A 42 11.05 -15.11 20.89
C HIS A 42 12.42 -14.46 21.14
N VAL A 43 13.26 -14.34 20.10
CA VAL A 43 14.56 -13.67 20.21
C VAL A 43 14.45 -12.14 20.30
N LEU A 44 13.30 -11.55 19.94
CA LEU A 44 13.03 -10.14 20.16
C LEU A 44 12.41 -9.87 21.54
N ASP A 45 12.07 -10.93 22.30
CA ASP A 45 11.54 -10.81 23.64
C ASP A 45 12.67 -10.74 24.67
N SER A 46 12.80 -9.58 25.33
CA SER A 46 13.82 -9.36 26.36
C SER A 46 13.68 -10.28 27.56
N ASP A 47 12.47 -10.77 27.86
CA ASP A 47 12.24 -11.67 28.99
C ASP A 47 12.74 -13.08 28.68
N TYR A 48 12.84 -13.46 27.41
CA TYR A 48 13.28 -14.78 26.96
C TYR A 48 14.79 -14.86 26.75
N VAL A 49 15.38 -13.93 26.01
CA VAL A 49 16.82 -13.96 25.66
C VAL A 49 17.69 -13.00 26.45
N GLY A 50 17.08 -12.14 27.28
CA GLY A 50 17.75 -11.05 27.96
C GLY A 50 17.87 -9.78 27.11
N ASN A 51 17.83 -8.62 27.77
CA ASN A 51 17.73 -7.31 27.12
C ASN A 51 18.85 -7.03 26.10
N GLU A 52 20.11 -7.39 26.40
CA GLU A 52 21.23 -7.14 25.49
C GLU A 52 21.10 -7.89 24.16
N VAL A 53 20.63 -9.13 24.20
CA VAL A 53 20.44 -9.97 23.01
C VAL A 53 19.23 -9.49 22.23
N ALA A 54 18.14 -9.15 22.92
CA ALA A 54 16.92 -8.66 22.29
C ALA A 54 17.13 -7.31 21.58
N ILE A 55 17.93 -6.41 22.16
CA ILE A 55 18.35 -5.14 21.52
C ILE A 55 19.17 -5.42 20.26
N GLU A 56 20.22 -6.24 20.37
CA GLU A 56 21.11 -6.58 19.23
C GLU A 56 20.33 -7.27 18.10
N ALA A 57 19.38 -8.15 18.44
CA ALA A 57 18.49 -8.80 17.50
C ALA A 57 17.53 -7.81 16.83
N ALA A 58 16.92 -6.89 17.58
CA ALA A 58 16.05 -5.85 17.03
C ALA A 58 16.79 -4.93 16.07
N GLU A 59 17.98 -4.44 16.44
CA GLU A 59 18.83 -3.64 15.56
C GLU A 59 19.14 -4.39 14.26
N THR A 60 19.51 -5.66 14.36
CA THR A 60 19.86 -6.50 13.20
C THR A 60 18.64 -6.77 12.31
N TYR A 61 17.50 -7.13 12.90
CA TYR A 61 16.27 -7.44 12.19
C TYR A 61 15.73 -6.22 11.43
N TYR A 62 15.54 -5.09 12.11
CA TYR A 62 14.94 -3.90 11.47
C TYR A 62 15.88 -3.21 10.48
N SER A 63 17.21 -3.26 10.68
CA SER A 63 18.15 -2.60 9.76
C SER A 63 18.40 -3.37 8.46
N ARG A 64 18.25 -4.71 8.50
CA ARG A 64 18.57 -5.59 7.36
C ARG A 64 17.36 -6.00 6.54
N ASN A 65 16.17 -6.00 7.12
CA ASN A 65 14.96 -6.43 6.42
C ASN A 65 14.26 -5.27 5.70
N HIS A 66 13.52 -5.63 4.67
CA HIS A 66 12.59 -4.73 3.98
C HIS A 66 11.17 -5.06 4.42
N PHE A 67 10.43 -4.04 4.85
CA PHE A 67 9.08 -4.23 5.39
C PHE A 67 8.03 -3.81 4.38
N ASP A 68 7.04 -4.64 4.13
CA ASP A 68 5.86 -4.33 3.31
C ASP A 68 4.64 -4.23 4.24
N VAL A 69 4.27 -3.00 4.57
CA VAL A 69 3.36 -2.65 5.65
C VAL A 69 2.07 -2.11 5.09
N ASP A 70 0.95 -2.74 5.44
CA ASP A 70 -0.36 -2.18 5.14
C ASP A 70 -0.57 -0.84 5.86
N VAL A 71 -1.15 0.13 5.14
CA VAL A 71 -1.38 1.48 5.66
C VAL A 71 -2.26 1.50 6.91
N GLY A 72 -3.18 0.54 7.07
CA GLY A 72 -4.05 0.40 8.23
C GLY A 72 -3.29 0.12 9.53
N ILE A 73 -2.14 -0.55 9.45
CA ILE A 73 -1.29 -0.90 10.61
C ILE A 73 0.00 -0.08 10.71
N LEU A 74 0.18 0.90 9.82
CA LEU A 74 1.42 1.66 9.71
C LEU A 74 1.80 2.38 11.02
N ASP A 75 0.82 2.94 11.72
CA ASP A 75 1.03 3.59 13.01
C ASP A 75 1.42 2.58 14.10
N HIS A 76 0.81 1.41 14.14
CA HIS A 76 1.17 0.34 15.08
C HIS A 76 2.60 -0.14 14.82
N PHE A 77 2.97 -0.36 13.57
CA PHE A 77 4.32 -0.73 13.18
C PHE A 77 5.33 0.33 13.61
N LEU A 78 5.13 1.61 13.26
CA LEU A 78 6.11 2.66 13.55
C LEU A 78 6.18 3.03 15.04
N SER A 79 5.10 2.80 15.80
CA SER A 79 5.03 3.13 17.23
C SER A 79 5.38 1.96 18.15
N ALA A 80 5.66 0.78 17.60
CA ALA A 80 6.01 -0.40 18.39
C ALA A 80 7.18 -0.10 19.34
N GLN A 81 7.02 -0.49 20.60
CA GLN A 81 8.10 -0.39 21.58
C GLN A 81 8.97 -1.63 21.46
N LEU A 82 10.20 -1.44 21.04
CA LEU A 82 11.18 -2.52 20.95
C LEU A 82 12.00 -2.61 22.25
N PRO A 83 12.71 -3.73 22.46
CA PRO A 83 13.66 -3.88 23.56
C PRO A 83 14.59 -2.68 23.68
N GLY A 84 14.90 -2.29 24.91
CA GLY A 84 15.75 -1.12 25.19
C GLY A 84 15.13 0.24 24.85
N GLY A 85 13.84 0.31 24.52
CA GLY A 85 13.15 1.55 24.15
C GLY A 85 13.47 2.01 22.72
N LEU A 86 14.04 1.13 21.90
CA LEU A 86 14.23 1.38 20.47
C LEU A 86 12.88 1.50 19.78
N LYS A 87 12.88 2.19 18.63
CA LYS A 87 11.70 2.32 17.78
C LYS A 87 12.04 1.83 16.38
N PRO A 88 11.11 1.12 15.71
CA PRO A 88 11.36 0.58 14.38
C PRO A 88 11.87 1.63 13.40
N TYR A 89 11.28 2.83 13.46
CA TYR A 89 11.66 3.89 12.56
C TYR A 89 13.12 4.35 12.69
N ASP A 90 13.78 4.16 13.83
CA ASP A 90 15.19 4.52 14.03
C ASP A 90 16.14 3.54 13.33
N LEU A 91 15.63 2.37 12.95
CA LEU A 91 16.42 1.22 12.48
C LEU A 91 16.15 0.88 11.02
N ILE A 92 14.90 1.04 10.56
CA ILE A 92 14.50 0.66 9.20
C ILE A 92 15.28 1.43 8.13
N SER A 93 15.70 0.71 7.11
CA SER A 93 16.37 1.26 5.92
C SER A 93 15.46 1.26 4.69
N HIS A 94 14.45 0.39 4.67
CA HIS A 94 13.48 0.28 3.59
C HIS A 94 12.08 -0.07 4.13
N ILE A 95 11.08 0.69 3.70
CA ILE A 95 9.67 0.41 3.98
C ILE A 95 8.86 0.59 2.70
N ARG A 96 8.09 -0.43 2.35
CA ARG A 96 7.01 -0.39 1.38
C ARG A 96 5.70 -0.18 2.15
N VAL A 97 4.98 0.89 1.86
CA VAL A 97 3.69 1.22 2.46
C VAL A 97 2.61 0.89 1.43
N ARG A 98 1.78 -0.09 1.76
CA ARG A 98 0.75 -0.61 0.88
C ARG A 98 -0.59 0.07 1.17
N SER A 99 -1.23 0.57 0.11
CA SER A 99 -2.57 1.14 0.17
C SER A 99 -3.43 0.39 -0.84
N GLY A 100 -4.26 -0.50 -0.32
CA GLY A 100 -5.38 -1.07 -1.06
C GLY A 100 -6.06 -2.10 -0.20
N ASP A 101 -7.32 -1.83 0.11
CA ASP A 101 -8.14 -2.70 0.92
C ASP A 101 -9.00 -3.56 -0.01
N GLU A 102 -8.64 -4.84 -0.11
CA GLU A 102 -9.38 -5.86 -0.85
C GLU A 102 -10.86 -5.88 -0.45
N GLN A 103 -11.19 -5.57 0.81
CA GLN A 103 -12.58 -5.48 1.27
C GLN A 103 -13.26 -4.22 0.75
N VAL A 104 -12.60 -3.06 0.76
CA VAL A 104 -13.16 -1.84 0.14
C VAL A 104 -13.40 -2.07 -1.34
N TYR A 105 -12.50 -2.78 -2.02
CA TYR A 105 -12.73 -3.22 -3.39
C TYR A 105 -13.95 -4.17 -3.48
N LYS A 106 -14.01 -5.21 -2.65
CA LYS A 106 -15.12 -6.18 -2.66
C LYS A 106 -16.48 -5.50 -2.45
N TYR A 107 -16.59 -4.60 -1.47
CA TYR A 107 -17.84 -3.89 -1.17
C TYR A 107 -18.22 -2.85 -2.23
N ILE A 108 -17.27 -2.08 -2.75
CA ILE A 108 -17.59 -1.05 -3.77
C ILE A 108 -17.95 -1.69 -5.11
N TYR A 109 -17.31 -2.81 -5.47
CA TYR A 109 -17.37 -3.34 -6.84
C TYR A 109 -18.21 -4.61 -7.00
N MET A 110 -18.34 -5.48 -5.99
CA MET A 110 -19.12 -6.73 -6.14
C MET A 110 -20.61 -6.54 -5.84
N ASP A 111 -20.98 -5.71 -4.87
CA ASP A 111 -22.39 -5.54 -4.50
C ASP A 111 -23.17 -4.62 -5.46
N GLY A 112 -22.49 -4.00 -6.43
CA GLY A 112 -23.11 -3.10 -7.43
C GLY A 112 -23.81 -1.87 -6.83
N ALA A 113 -23.77 -1.72 -5.51
CA ALA A 113 -24.39 -0.64 -4.78
C ALA A 113 -23.41 0.53 -4.71
N LEU A 114 -23.44 1.37 -5.75
CA LEU A 114 -23.02 2.77 -5.67
C LEU A 114 -24.03 3.59 -4.86
N ASP A 115 -24.46 3.03 -3.74
CA ASP A 115 -25.31 3.73 -2.81
C ASP A 115 -24.48 4.72 -1.98
N TYR A 116 -25.17 5.44 -1.10
CA TYR A 116 -24.56 6.36 -0.18
C TYR A 116 -23.48 5.70 0.70
N ASP A 117 -23.61 4.40 0.98
CA ASP A 117 -22.72 3.66 1.86
C ASP A 117 -21.39 3.33 1.17
N GLY A 118 -21.39 2.97 -0.12
CA GLY A 118 -20.15 2.80 -0.90
C GLY A 118 -19.29 4.07 -0.96
N LEU A 119 -19.90 5.24 -1.21
CA LEU A 119 -19.19 6.54 -1.20
C LEU A 119 -18.65 6.86 0.20
N LYS A 120 -19.46 6.62 1.24
CA LYS A 120 -19.05 6.86 2.62
C LYS A 120 -17.85 6.00 2.99
N LEU A 121 -17.87 4.71 2.65
CA LEU A 121 -16.75 3.79 2.88
C LEU A 121 -15.48 4.25 2.15
N GLN A 122 -15.58 4.68 0.89
CA GLN A 122 -14.42 5.20 0.17
C GLN A 122 -13.85 6.45 0.84
N LEU A 123 -14.69 7.39 1.27
CA LEU A 123 -14.23 8.60 1.97
C LEU A 123 -13.62 8.29 3.33
N GLU A 124 -14.18 7.33 4.07
CA GLU A 124 -13.63 6.85 5.34
C GLU A 124 -12.26 6.18 5.11
N TYR A 125 -12.14 5.34 4.09
CA TYR A 125 -10.87 4.74 3.67
C TYR A 125 -9.82 5.81 3.32
N ILE A 126 -10.17 6.76 2.46
CA ILE A 126 -9.27 7.86 2.07
C ILE A 126 -8.82 8.67 3.29
N ARG A 127 -9.74 8.97 4.22
CA ARG A 127 -9.41 9.67 5.47
C ARG A 127 -8.47 8.84 6.34
N MET A 128 -8.73 7.54 6.49
CA MET A 128 -7.87 6.62 7.22
C MET A 128 -6.46 6.62 6.61
N VAL A 129 -6.33 6.43 5.29
CA VAL A 129 -5.05 6.49 4.58
C VAL A 129 -4.35 7.82 4.88
N SER A 130 -5.04 8.94 4.70
CA SER A 130 -4.49 10.28 4.98
C SER A 130 -3.96 10.41 6.41
N THR A 131 -4.74 9.98 7.40
CA THR A 131 -4.36 10.01 8.82
C THR A 131 -3.14 9.13 9.10
N LYS A 132 -3.14 7.88 8.62
CA LYS A 132 -2.05 6.93 8.87
C LYS A 132 -0.74 7.39 8.23
N LEU A 133 -0.80 7.99 7.04
CA LEU A 133 0.37 8.57 6.37
C LEU A 133 1.03 9.71 7.17
N GLN A 134 0.32 10.39 8.07
CA GLN A 134 0.93 11.42 8.92
C GLN A 134 2.00 10.85 9.84
N HIS A 135 1.95 9.55 10.16
CA HIS A 135 2.95 8.86 10.97
C HIS A 135 4.30 8.70 10.26
N LEU A 136 4.36 8.93 8.94
CA LEU A 136 5.62 8.98 8.19
C LEU A 136 6.34 10.33 8.31
N LYS A 137 5.66 11.40 8.73
CA LYS A 137 6.26 12.75 8.79
C LYS A 137 7.50 12.83 9.69
N PRO A 138 7.59 12.15 10.85
CA PRO A 138 8.82 12.12 11.64
C PRO A 138 10.04 11.57 10.87
N LEU A 139 9.80 10.68 9.90
CA LEU A 139 10.85 10.02 9.11
C LEU A 139 11.55 10.96 8.14
N ARG A 140 10.99 12.15 7.89
CA ARG A 140 11.59 13.19 7.03
C ARG A 140 13.01 13.61 7.44
N LEU A 141 13.37 13.38 8.71
CA LEU A 141 14.69 13.73 9.23
C LEU A 141 15.74 12.63 9.00
N MET A 142 15.34 11.51 8.38
CA MET A 142 16.19 10.33 8.22
C MET A 142 16.69 10.22 6.78
N ASN A 143 17.92 10.69 6.55
CA ASN A 143 18.56 10.72 5.22
C ASN A 143 18.84 9.34 4.60
N ARG A 144 18.52 8.23 5.26
CA ARG A 144 18.87 6.86 4.84
C ARG A 144 17.67 5.99 4.50
N LEU A 145 16.45 6.49 4.69
CA LEU A 145 15.24 5.70 4.52
C LEU A 145 14.76 5.70 3.07
N ASN A 146 14.59 4.50 2.51
CA ASN A 146 13.90 4.28 1.26
C ASN A 146 12.41 3.99 1.56
N ILE A 147 11.52 4.82 1.02
CA ILE A 147 10.08 4.67 1.19
C ILE A 147 9.46 4.38 -0.16
N GLU A 148 8.87 3.21 -0.30
CA GLU A 148 8.08 2.86 -1.47
C GLU A 148 6.59 2.93 -1.13
N PHE A 149 5.83 3.73 -1.85
CA PHE A 149 4.37 3.67 -1.78
C PHE A 149 3.88 2.67 -2.82
N CYS A 150 3.10 1.68 -2.40
CA CYS A 150 2.48 0.70 -3.29
C CYS A 150 0.97 0.87 -3.25
N VAL A 151 0.36 1.24 -4.39
CA VAL A 151 -1.09 1.24 -4.53
C VAL A 151 -1.51 -0.10 -5.09
N LEU A 152 -2.37 -0.83 -4.38
CA LEU A 152 -3.01 -2.02 -4.94
C LEU A 152 -4.27 -1.62 -5.69
N THR A 153 -4.40 -2.12 -6.92
CA THR A 153 -5.59 -1.92 -7.74
C THR A 153 -6.07 -3.25 -8.31
N VAL A 154 -7.38 -3.40 -8.52
CA VAL A 154 -7.90 -4.46 -9.40
C VAL A 154 -7.27 -4.34 -10.79
N ASN A 155 -7.12 -5.44 -11.51
CA ASN A 155 -6.45 -5.51 -12.82
C ASN A 155 -7.24 -4.82 -13.96
N TRP A 156 -7.38 -3.50 -13.88
CA TRP A 156 -8.03 -2.60 -14.84
C TRP A 156 -7.34 -2.53 -16.21
N TRP A 157 -6.08 -2.97 -16.30
CA TRP A 157 -5.32 -3.03 -17.55
C TRP A 157 -5.65 -4.26 -18.38
N ASN A 158 -6.35 -5.26 -17.81
CA ASN A 158 -6.69 -6.46 -18.53
C ASN A 158 -7.73 -6.12 -19.60
N PRO A 159 -7.37 -6.19 -20.90
CA PRO A 159 -8.25 -5.80 -22.00
C PRO A 159 -9.45 -6.73 -22.16
N GLY A 160 -9.59 -7.79 -21.35
CA GLY A 160 -10.76 -8.64 -21.24
C GLY A 160 -11.88 -8.08 -20.34
N TYR A 161 -11.57 -7.22 -19.37
CA TYR A 161 -12.55 -6.59 -18.46
C TYR A 161 -13.20 -5.34 -19.11
N ARG A 162 -13.64 -5.46 -20.36
CA ARG A 162 -14.23 -4.37 -21.16
C ARG A 162 -15.63 -3.93 -20.74
N PHE A 163 -16.24 -4.59 -19.76
CA PHE A 163 -17.61 -4.31 -19.34
C PHE A 163 -17.63 -3.59 -17.99
N GLY A 164 -17.73 -2.25 -18.04
CA GLY A 164 -18.42 -1.47 -17.01
C GLY A 164 -17.63 -0.88 -15.83
N LEU A 165 -16.37 -1.26 -15.59
CA LEU A 165 -15.56 -0.73 -14.48
C LEU A 165 -14.50 0.39 -14.74
N PRO A 166 -14.54 1.26 -15.78
CA PRO A 166 -13.45 2.22 -16.00
C PRO A 166 -13.44 3.42 -15.03
N LEU A 167 -14.57 4.08 -14.78
CA LEU A 167 -14.56 5.42 -14.18
C LEU A 167 -14.32 5.42 -12.67
N LEU A 168 -14.97 4.52 -11.94
CA LEU A 168 -14.88 4.47 -10.48
C LEU A 168 -13.48 4.07 -10.01
N THR A 169 -12.86 3.12 -10.71
CA THR A 169 -11.48 2.71 -10.49
C THR A 169 -10.51 3.87 -10.75
N GLU A 170 -10.70 4.62 -11.85
CA GLU A 170 -9.94 5.84 -12.14
C GLU A 170 -10.10 6.89 -11.02
N VAL A 171 -11.33 7.12 -10.53
CA VAL A 171 -11.61 8.06 -9.44
C VAL A 171 -10.98 7.61 -8.12
N HIS A 172 -11.08 6.32 -7.79
CA HIS A 172 -10.50 5.75 -6.58
C HIS A 172 -8.99 5.87 -6.58
N LEU A 173 -8.33 5.45 -7.66
CA LEU A 173 -6.90 5.61 -7.84
C LEU A 173 -6.50 7.07 -7.72
N PHE A 174 -7.19 7.99 -8.39
CA PHE A 174 -6.90 9.42 -8.28
C PHE A 174 -6.98 9.91 -6.83
N ASN A 175 -8.04 9.57 -6.11
CA ASN A 175 -8.22 10.00 -4.73
C ASN A 175 -7.12 9.44 -3.82
N ILE A 176 -6.67 8.19 -4.03
CA ILE A 176 -5.51 7.64 -3.33
C ILE A 176 -4.23 8.40 -3.69
N LEU A 177 -3.98 8.64 -4.98
CA LEU A 177 -2.78 9.34 -5.45
C LEU A 177 -2.70 10.76 -4.90
N GLU A 178 -3.81 11.50 -4.88
CA GLU A 178 -3.91 12.82 -4.26
C GLU A 178 -3.64 12.75 -2.75
N THR A 179 -4.09 11.69 -2.08
CA THR A 179 -3.88 11.48 -0.64
C THR A 179 -2.40 11.20 -0.33
N LEU A 180 -1.75 10.38 -1.15
CA LEU A 180 -0.33 10.05 -1.01
C LEU A 180 0.57 11.24 -1.31
N ARG A 181 0.16 12.08 -2.27
CA ARG A 181 1.00 13.12 -2.87
C ARG A 181 1.65 14.05 -1.85
N ASP A 182 0.87 14.57 -0.91
CA ASP A 182 1.39 15.55 0.05
C ASP A 182 2.45 14.94 0.95
N THR A 183 2.19 13.76 1.52
CA THR A 183 3.18 13.03 2.31
C THR A 183 4.41 12.67 1.49
N MET A 184 4.23 12.23 0.24
CA MET A 184 5.33 11.91 -0.66
C MET A 184 6.24 13.10 -0.92
N TYR A 185 5.69 14.30 -1.16
CA TYR A 185 6.48 15.50 -1.35
C TYR A 185 7.16 15.98 -0.08
N GLU A 186 6.48 15.93 1.06
CA GLU A 186 7.09 16.23 2.36
C GLU A 186 8.32 15.36 2.60
N LEU A 187 8.25 14.07 2.29
CA LEU A 187 9.36 13.13 2.42
C LEU A 187 10.45 13.36 1.38
N LYS A 188 10.08 13.47 0.10
CA LYS A 188 11.00 13.64 -1.03
C LYS A 188 11.82 14.92 -0.90
N PHE A 189 11.19 16.05 -0.57
CA PHE A 189 11.88 17.33 -0.39
C PHE A 189 12.62 17.44 0.94
N ALA A 190 12.37 16.52 1.88
CA ALA A 190 13.22 16.30 3.04
C ALA A 190 14.39 15.33 2.77
N SER A 191 14.68 15.03 1.50
CA SER A 191 15.79 14.16 1.05
C SER A 191 15.59 12.65 1.26
N ALA A 192 14.38 12.18 1.60
CA ALA A 192 14.09 10.75 1.58
C ALA A 192 14.02 10.22 0.13
N LYS A 193 14.46 8.97 -0.09
CA LYS A 193 14.26 8.32 -1.39
C LYS A 193 12.83 7.78 -1.42
N VAL A 194 11.98 8.43 -2.21
CA VAL A 194 10.57 8.07 -2.32
C VAL A 194 10.27 7.53 -3.72
N THR A 195 9.65 6.36 -3.80
CA THR A 195 9.15 5.75 -5.04
C THR A 195 7.65 5.46 -4.92
N LEU A 196 6.96 5.40 -6.06
CA LEU A 196 5.55 5.02 -6.13
C LEU A 196 5.38 3.90 -7.15
N THR A 197 4.75 2.82 -6.71
CA THR A 197 4.42 1.66 -7.54
C THR A 197 2.92 1.38 -7.51
N CYS A 198 2.44 0.79 -8.60
CA CYS A 198 1.10 0.23 -8.70
C CYS A 198 1.25 -1.28 -8.90
N ASP A 199 0.62 -2.07 -8.05
CA ASP A 199 0.54 -3.51 -8.22
C ASP A 199 -0.91 -3.89 -8.50
N SER A 200 -1.13 -4.72 -9.50
CA SER A 200 -2.42 -5.35 -9.73
C SER A 200 -2.55 -6.60 -8.88
N PHE A 201 -3.68 -6.78 -8.21
CA PHE A 201 -4.06 -8.11 -7.71
C PHE A 201 -5.04 -8.76 -8.71
N THR A 202 -4.78 -10.01 -9.05
CA THR A 202 -5.75 -10.90 -9.69
C THR A 202 -6.51 -11.57 -8.56
N ASP A 203 -7.81 -11.33 -8.46
CA ASP A 203 -8.68 -12.13 -7.61
C ASP A 203 -8.84 -13.49 -8.31
N ASP A 204 -7.83 -14.35 -8.17
CA ASP A 204 -7.81 -15.67 -8.82
C ASP A 204 -8.80 -16.65 -8.15
N ARG A 205 -9.52 -16.24 -7.10
CA ARG A 205 -10.32 -17.16 -6.28
C ARG A 205 -11.80 -17.27 -6.66
N ASP A 206 -12.43 -16.23 -7.21
CA ASP A 206 -13.91 -16.16 -7.12
C ASP A 206 -14.69 -16.18 -8.45
N TYR A 207 -14.08 -16.37 -9.64
CA TYR A 207 -14.84 -16.26 -10.90
C TYR A 207 -15.45 -17.57 -11.45
N TYR A 208 -15.07 -18.75 -10.97
CA TYR A 208 -15.53 -20.03 -11.57
C TYR A 208 -16.52 -20.85 -10.74
N ASP A 209 -16.84 -20.50 -9.49
CA ASP A 209 -17.68 -21.35 -8.62
C ASP A 209 -19.14 -20.88 -8.42
N ALA A 210 -19.55 -19.77 -9.04
CA ALA A 210 -20.90 -19.21 -8.80
C ALA A 210 -22.01 -19.76 -9.71
N ASP A 211 -21.70 -20.50 -10.78
CA ASP A 211 -22.73 -20.95 -11.72
C ASP A 211 -22.36 -22.31 -12.35
N ASN A 212 -22.60 -23.40 -11.62
CA ASN A 212 -23.08 -24.67 -12.18
C ASN A 212 -23.41 -25.67 -11.06
N GLY A 213 -24.64 -25.55 -10.55
CA GLY A 213 -25.32 -26.63 -9.84
C GLY A 213 -25.71 -27.80 -10.77
N THR A 214 -24.75 -28.36 -11.51
CA THR A 214 -24.87 -29.68 -12.16
C THR A 214 -23.54 -30.41 -12.03
N GLN A 215 -23.42 -31.09 -10.91
CA GLN A 215 -22.43 -32.11 -10.62
C GLN A 215 -22.76 -33.35 -11.48
N GLU A 216 -22.19 -33.43 -12.69
CA GLU A 216 -22.08 -34.69 -13.45
C GLU A 216 -20.60 -34.94 -13.75
N ASP A 217 -20.00 -35.83 -12.95
CA ASP A 217 -18.89 -36.73 -13.24
C ASP A 217 -17.97 -36.34 -14.43
N SER A 218 -17.17 -35.30 -14.28
CA SER A 218 -16.00 -35.08 -15.13
C SER A 218 -14.74 -35.49 -14.36
N GLU A 219 -14.16 -36.59 -14.81
CA GLU A 219 -12.90 -37.16 -14.33
C GLU A 219 -11.79 -36.10 -14.22
N GLU A 220 -11.06 -36.20 -13.11
CA GLU A 220 -9.85 -35.46 -12.74
C GLU A 220 -8.94 -35.17 -13.95
N HIS A 221 -8.95 -33.91 -14.39
CA HIS A 221 -7.80 -33.31 -15.04
C HIS A 221 -7.22 -32.27 -14.10
N ASP A 222 -6.38 -32.76 -13.18
CA ASP A 222 -5.39 -31.99 -12.43
C ASP A 222 -4.36 -31.40 -13.39
N VAL A 223 -4.80 -30.48 -14.25
CA VAL A 223 -3.88 -29.48 -14.80
C VAL A 223 -3.84 -28.40 -13.73
N ALA A 224 -2.94 -28.59 -12.77
CA ALA A 224 -2.42 -27.50 -11.96
C ALA A 224 -1.80 -26.50 -12.94
N MET A 225 -2.65 -25.62 -13.45
CA MET A 225 -2.23 -24.47 -14.22
C MET A 225 -1.54 -23.61 -13.16
N GLU A 226 -0.21 -23.69 -13.11
CA GLU A 226 0.63 -22.66 -12.49
C GLU A 226 0.26 -21.35 -13.19
N THR A 227 -0.80 -20.70 -12.71
CA THR A 227 -1.06 -19.30 -12.98
C THR A 227 0.07 -18.58 -12.28
N ASP A 228 1.18 -18.40 -12.99
CA ASP A 228 2.16 -17.37 -12.67
C ASP A 228 1.35 -16.13 -12.32
N GLU A 229 1.35 -15.76 -11.03
CA GLU A 229 0.74 -14.53 -10.52
C GLU A 229 1.29 -13.38 -11.36
N TYR A 230 0.56 -12.98 -12.40
CA TYR A 230 0.92 -11.88 -13.27
C TYR A 230 0.60 -10.57 -12.53
N SER A 231 1.28 -10.34 -11.42
CA SER A 231 1.30 -9.05 -10.74
C SER A 231 2.11 -8.09 -11.63
N MET A 232 1.40 -7.26 -12.41
CA MET A 232 2.03 -6.21 -13.19
C MET A 232 2.39 -5.04 -12.28
N ARG A 233 3.64 -5.04 -11.80
CA ARG A 233 4.21 -3.91 -11.07
C ARG A 233 4.59 -2.79 -12.04
N ARG A 234 4.08 -1.58 -11.83
CA ARG A 234 4.35 -0.39 -12.64
C ARG A 234 4.95 0.73 -11.78
N ASP A 235 6.03 1.36 -12.26
CA ASP A 235 6.58 2.57 -11.63
C ASP A 235 5.74 3.79 -12.02
N MET A 236 5.10 4.39 -11.03
CA MET A 236 4.26 5.58 -11.16
C MET A 236 4.94 6.84 -10.61
N THR A 237 6.21 6.78 -10.21
CA THR A 237 6.93 7.90 -9.57
C THR A 237 6.92 9.16 -10.43
N ASN A 238 6.94 9.01 -11.75
CA ASN A 238 6.90 10.12 -12.71
C ASN A 238 5.58 10.89 -12.72
N LEU A 239 4.46 10.26 -12.31
CA LEU A 239 3.18 10.95 -12.14
C LEU A 239 3.28 12.07 -11.09
N LEU A 240 4.25 11.95 -10.17
CA LEU A 240 4.50 12.89 -9.09
C LEU A 240 5.75 13.76 -9.30
N ALA A 241 6.09 14.09 -10.54
CA ALA A 241 7.26 14.91 -10.87
C ALA A 241 7.08 16.43 -10.69
N LEU A 242 6.56 16.89 -9.54
CA LEU A 242 6.54 18.32 -9.20
C LEU A 242 7.89 18.77 -8.59
N THR A 243 8.26 20.02 -8.86
CA THR A 243 9.38 20.69 -8.19
C THR A 243 8.95 21.20 -6.81
N GLU A 244 9.91 21.34 -5.88
CA GLU A 244 9.63 21.83 -4.52
C GLU A 244 8.99 23.23 -4.54
N GLU A 245 9.50 24.13 -5.39
CA GLU A 245 8.96 25.49 -5.53
C GLU A 245 7.48 25.47 -5.97
N ARG A 246 7.13 24.60 -6.92
CA ARG A 246 5.75 24.49 -7.41
C ARG A 246 4.83 23.88 -6.36
N TRP A 247 5.28 22.83 -5.67
CA TRP A 247 4.51 22.23 -4.57
C TRP A 247 4.28 23.23 -3.43
N ARG A 248 5.31 23.99 -3.00
CA ARG A 248 5.16 25.03 -1.97
C ARG A 248 4.20 26.15 -2.41
N LYS A 249 4.24 26.56 -3.69
CA LYS A 249 3.27 27.51 -4.26
C LYS A 249 1.84 26.97 -4.17
N GLU A 250 1.63 25.68 -4.44
CA GLU A 250 0.32 25.03 -4.30
C GLU A 250 -0.16 24.95 -2.84
N GLN A 251 0.75 24.91 -1.86
CA GLN A 251 0.36 24.97 -0.44
C GLN A 251 -0.08 26.37 0.03
N VAL A 252 0.44 27.43 -0.59
CA VAL A 252 0.20 28.83 -0.20
C VAL A 252 -0.92 29.49 -1.04
N GLY A 253 -1.19 28.98 -2.24
CA GLY A 253 -2.00 29.62 -3.26
C GLY A 253 -3.38 29.00 -3.54
N ASP A 254 -4.36 29.91 -3.59
CA ASP A 254 -5.74 29.85 -4.11
C ASP A 254 -6.74 28.84 -3.50
N SER A 255 -7.64 29.40 -2.66
CA SER A 255 -8.70 28.75 -1.89
C SER A 255 -9.75 27.94 -2.68
N THR A 256 -9.67 27.91 -4.00
CA THR A 256 -10.59 27.13 -4.84
C THR A 256 -10.14 25.69 -5.07
N TRP A 257 -8.86 25.37 -4.86
CA TRP A 257 -8.36 24.01 -5.08
C TRP A 257 -7.07 23.75 -4.28
N ALA A 258 -7.20 23.02 -3.18
CA ALA A 258 -6.08 22.70 -2.29
C ALA A 258 -5.63 21.23 -2.44
N PRO A 259 -4.31 20.97 -2.47
CA PRO A 259 -3.71 19.64 -2.31
C PRO A 259 -4.32 18.87 -1.13
N GLY A 260 -4.70 17.61 -1.33
CA GLY A 260 -5.32 16.78 -0.29
C GLY A 260 -6.73 17.21 0.17
N LYS A 261 -7.30 18.27 -0.43
CA LYS A 261 -8.66 18.78 -0.14
C LYS A 261 -9.60 18.69 -1.32
N SER A 262 -9.07 18.40 -2.50
CA SER A 262 -9.84 18.31 -3.75
C SER A 262 -10.12 16.85 -4.06
N PHE A 263 -10.90 16.20 -3.19
CA PHE A 263 -11.42 14.86 -3.47
C PHE A 263 -12.45 14.96 -4.58
N LEU A 264 -12.36 14.05 -5.54
CA LEU A 264 -13.39 13.94 -6.54
C LEU A 264 -14.62 13.33 -5.89
N SER A 265 -15.73 14.05 -5.98
CA SER A 265 -17.03 13.55 -5.57
C SER A 265 -17.43 12.40 -6.49
N LEU A 266 -17.82 11.26 -5.91
CA LEU A 266 -18.40 10.14 -6.66
C LEU A 266 -19.83 10.42 -7.13
N LEU A 267 -20.37 11.63 -6.92
CA LEU A 267 -21.63 12.07 -7.53
C LEU A 267 -21.55 12.21 -9.07
N LEU A 268 -20.47 11.69 -9.69
CA LEU A 268 -20.46 11.42 -11.12
C LEU A 268 -21.66 10.51 -11.44
N PRO A 269 -22.38 10.76 -12.55
CA PRO A 269 -23.51 9.95 -12.94
C PRO A 269 -23.11 8.47 -12.92
N THR A 270 -23.79 7.67 -12.10
CA THR A 270 -23.53 6.24 -11.92
C THR A 270 -23.97 5.40 -13.14
N TYR A 271 -24.40 6.05 -14.22
CA TYR A 271 -25.03 5.41 -15.36
C TYR A 271 -24.17 5.50 -16.61
N GLU A 272 -23.85 4.30 -17.09
CA GLU A 272 -23.43 3.90 -18.44
C GLU A 272 -22.37 4.77 -19.12
N ASN A 273 -21.15 4.23 -19.17
CA ASN A 273 -20.24 4.01 -20.33
C ASN A 273 -20.21 4.98 -21.54
N ASP A 274 -20.99 6.04 -21.59
CA ASP A 274 -20.88 7.05 -22.62
C ASP A 274 -19.65 7.88 -22.28
N SER A 275 -18.54 7.50 -22.90
CA SER A 275 -17.29 8.24 -22.86
C SER A 275 -17.44 9.72 -23.24
N ASN A 276 -18.59 10.10 -23.81
CA ASN A 276 -18.94 11.47 -24.17
C ASN A 276 -19.78 12.21 -23.12
N ASP A 277 -20.09 11.60 -21.97
CA ASP A 277 -20.74 12.31 -20.87
C ASP A 277 -19.88 13.55 -20.50
N PRO A 278 -20.46 14.76 -20.50
CA PRO A 278 -19.72 15.99 -20.23
C PRO A 278 -18.99 16.01 -18.89
N MET A 279 -19.55 15.34 -17.87
CA MET A 279 -18.92 15.22 -16.55
C MET A 279 -17.75 14.25 -16.57
N VAL A 280 -17.85 13.15 -17.32
CA VAL A 280 -16.73 12.20 -17.53
C VAL A 280 -15.60 12.87 -18.31
N LEU A 281 -15.92 13.62 -19.36
CA LEU A 281 -14.94 14.40 -20.12
C LEU A 281 -14.30 15.50 -19.28
N LEU A 282 -15.09 16.23 -18.49
CA LEU A 282 -14.57 17.24 -17.56
C LEU A 282 -13.65 16.61 -16.50
N PHE A 283 -14.03 15.46 -15.94
CA PHE A 283 -13.21 14.68 -15.03
C PHE A 283 -11.88 14.28 -15.69
N ARG A 284 -11.91 13.67 -16.87
CA ARG A 284 -10.72 13.26 -17.60
C ARG A 284 -9.82 14.43 -17.97
N ASN A 285 -10.40 15.56 -18.38
CA ASN A 285 -9.66 16.78 -18.66
C ASN A 285 -8.99 17.35 -17.39
N ASN A 286 -9.66 17.27 -16.24
CA ASN A 286 -9.09 17.70 -14.97
C ASN A 286 -7.95 16.76 -14.52
N LEU A 287 -8.12 15.44 -14.70
CA LEU A 287 -7.06 14.46 -14.47
C LEU A 287 -5.85 14.73 -15.35
N GLU A 288 -6.07 14.88 -16.65
CA GLU A 288 -5.02 15.10 -17.64
C GLU A 288 -4.29 16.43 -17.40
N ARG A 289 -5.04 17.50 -17.07
CA ARG A 289 -4.45 18.78 -16.67
C ARG A 289 -3.63 18.66 -15.40
N ARG A 290 -4.01 17.79 -14.46
CA ARG A 290 -3.33 17.65 -13.16
C ARG A 290 -2.10 16.76 -13.22
N TRP A 291 -2.21 15.61 -13.89
CA TRP A 291 -1.21 14.54 -13.93
C TRP A 291 -0.46 14.46 -15.26
N GLY A 292 -0.81 15.33 -16.20
CA GLY A 292 -0.01 15.67 -17.37
C GLY A 292 -0.13 14.74 -18.56
N THR A 293 -0.62 13.50 -18.44
CA THR A 293 -0.68 12.58 -19.59
C THR A 293 -1.48 11.30 -19.31
N ARG A 294 -2.60 11.11 -20.02
CA ARG A 294 -3.40 9.87 -20.04
C ARG A 294 -2.64 8.67 -20.65
N HIS A 295 -1.69 8.93 -21.52
CA HIS A 295 -0.94 7.93 -22.30
C HIS A 295 0.15 7.18 -21.49
N LEU A 296 0.48 7.64 -20.28
CA LEU A 296 1.33 6.90 -19.34
C LEU A 296 0.55 5.84 -18.53
N LEU A 297 -0.78 5.96 -18.48
CA LEU A 297 -1.70 4.98 -17.89
C LEU A 297 -2.32 4.05 -18.96
N GLU A 298 -1.95 4.17 -20.23
CA GLU A 298 -2.48 3.33 -21.32
C GLU A 298 -1.37 2.50 -22.02
N ARG A 299 -0.11 2.64 -21.61
CA ARG A 299 1.04 1.79 -22.02
C ARG A 299 1.44 0.92 -20.85
#